data_AF-A0A349CJD1-F1
#
_entry.id   AF-A0A349CJD1-F1
#
_cell.length_a   1.000
_cell.length_b   1.000
_cell.length_c   1.000
_cell.angle_alpha   90.00
_cell.angle_beta   90.00
_cell.angle_gamma   90.00
#
_symmetry.space_group_name_H-M   'P 1'
#
loop_
_entity.id
_entity.type
_entity.pdbx_description
1 polymer ?
#
loop_
_entity_poly.entity_id
_entity_poly.type
_entity_poly.pdbx_seq_one_letter_code
_entity_poly.pdbx_strand_id
1 'polypeptide(L)'
;MQMVRKGEKGFTLIELLVVIAILGVLAAVAIPNIIGLMDEGDVAAAQAEQGTVALAVSVYAYQNDGGIPANVAALETAGLFQQPPQYDWVIDEVTGAVTPAATNNPYYPIWLASQQQEP
;
A
#
# COMPACT_ATOMS: atom_id res chain seq x y z
N MET A 1 -16.20 -66.02 -14.58
CA MET A 1 -16.35 -64.56 -14.32
C MET A 1 -14.96 -63.98 -14.16
N GLN A 2 -14.44 -63.25 -15.16
CA GLN A 2 -13.10 -62.66 -15.09
C GLN A 2 -13.25 -61.16 -14.78
N MET A 3 -12.82 -60.75 -13.59
CA MET A 3 -12.87 -59.35 -13.16
C MET A 3 -11.52 -58.70 -13.48
N VAL A 4 -11.51 -57.79 -14.46
CA VAL A 4 -10.34 -56.99 -14.83
C VAL A 4 -10.17 -55.88 -13.78
N ARG A 5 -9.10 -55.94 -12.98
CA ARG A 5 -8.69 -54.81 -12.13
C ARG A 5 -7.93 -53.80 -13.01
N LYS A 6 -8.51 -52.62 -13.17
CA LYS A 6 -7.91 -51.48 -13.89
C LYS A 6 -6.72 -50.98 -13.06
N GLY A 7 -5.51 -51.06 -13.61
CA GLY A 7 -4.27 -50.76 -12.89
C GLY A 7 -4.21 -49.30 -12.44
N GLU A 8 -3.95 -49.09 -11.15
CA GLU A 8 -3.60 -47.79 -10.58
C GLU A 8 -2.18 -47.44 -11.04
N LYS A 9 -2.08 -46.44 -11.91
CA LYS A 9 -0.79 -45.88 -12.33
C LYS A 9 -0.30 -44.95 -11.22
N GLY A 10 0.71 -45.38 -10.48
CA GLY A 10 1.36 -44.55 -9.45
C GLY A 10 2.12 -43.39 -10.07
N PHE A 11 2.07 -42.23 -9.40
CA PHE A 11 2.85 -41.04 -9.71
C PHE A 11 4.34 -41.34 -9.54
N THR A 12 5.19 -40.99 -10.50
CA THR A 12 6.62 -41.26 -10.36
C THR A 12 7.29 -40.18 -9.50
N LEU A 13 8.26 -40.58 -8.67
CA LEU A 13 9.05 -39.63 -7.88
C LEU A 13 9.84 -38.66 -8.78
N ILE A 14 10.22 -39.09 -9.98
CA ILE A 14 10.94 -38.26 -10.95
C ILE A 14 10.03 -37.18 -11.56
N GLU A 15 8.74 -37.47 -11.79
CA GLU A 15 7.76 -36.45 -12.21
C GLU A 15 7.64 -35.35 -11.16
N LEU A 16 7.55 -35.72 -9.89
CA LEU A 16 7.47 -34.73 -8.81
C LEU A 16 8.76 -33.92 -8.67
N LEU A 17 9.93 -34.57 -8.83
CA LEU A 17 11.25 -33.94 -8.75
C LEU A 17 11.45 -32.89 -9.85
N VAL A 18 11.11 -33.19 -11.10
CA VAL A 18 11.23 -32.23 -12.21
C VAL A 18 10.28 -31.04 -12.01
N VAL A 19 9.07 -31.28 -11.51
CA VAL A 19 8.09 -30.20 -11.27
C VAL A 19 8.62 -29.22 -10.22
N ILE A 20 9.08 -29.70 -9.07
CA ILE A 20 9.61 -28.79 -8.02
C ILE A 20 10.91 -28.12 -8.45
N ALA A 21 11.72 -28.77 -9.28
CA ALA A 21 12.93 -28.16 -9.85
C ALA A 21 12.57 -26.97 -10.76
N ILE A 22 11.59 -27.14 -11.66
CA ILE A 22 11.12 -26.04 -12.53
C ILE A 22 10.46 -24.94 -11.69
N LEU A 23 9.59 -25.28 -10.74
CA LEU A 23 8.96 -24.31 -9.84
C LEU A 23 9.99 -23.53 -9.02
N GLY A 24 11.08 -24.17 -8.58
CA GLY A 24 12.19 -23.53 -7.87
C GLY A 24 12.92 -22.49 -8.73
N VAL A 25 13.20 -22.81 -9.99
CA VAL A 25 13.83 -21.86 -10.94
C VAL A 25 12.90 -20.67 -11.23
N LEU A 26 11.62 -20.93 -11.47
CA LEU A 26 10.63 -19.85 -11.71
C LEU A 26 10.48 -18.94 -10.49
N ALA A 27 10.39 -19.51 -9.29
CA ALA A 27 10.27 -18.73 -8.05
C ALA A 27 11.51 -17.86 -7.79
N ALA A 28 12.71 -18.39 -8.04
CA ALA A 28 13.96 -17.65 -7.84
C ALA A 28 14.06 -16.39 -8.72
N VAL A 29 13.51 -16.42 -9.94
CA VAL A 29 13.49 -15.25 -10.85
C VAL A 29 12.30 -14.34 -10.58
N ALA A 30 11.13 -14.88 -10.22
CA ALA A 30 9.91 -14.09 -10.07
C ALA A 30 9.87 -13.26 -8.77
N ILE A 31 10.29 -13.84 -7.63
CA ILE A 31 10.20 -13.20 -6.30
C ILE A 31 10.91 -11.83 -6.24
N PRO A 32 12.19 -11.68 -6.66
CA PRO A 32 12.88 -10.39 -6.51
C PRO A 32 12.22 -9.27 -7.33
N ASN A 33 11.62 -9.60 -8.48
CA ASN A 33 10.94 -8.61 -9.32
C ASN A 33 9.65 -8.09 -8.67
N ILE A 34 8.94 -8.92 -7.90
CA ILE A 34 7.65 -8.56 -7.30
C ILE A 34 7.82 -7.54 -6.16
N ILE A 35 8.90 -7.64 -5.38
CA ILE A 35 9.14 -6.77 -4.22
C ILE A 35 9.29 -5.30 -4.65
N GLY A 36 10.09 -5.03 -5.69
CA GLY A 36 10.27 -3.64 -6.18
C GLY A 36 8.98 -3.03 -6.77
N LEU A 37 8.11 -3.86 -7.36
CA LEU A 37 6.82 -3.40 -7.89
C LEU A 37 5.83 -3.02 -6.77
N MET A 38 5.93 -3.65 -5.60
CA MET A 38 5.08 -3.33 -4.45
C MET A 38 5.44 -1.96 -3.88
N ASP A 39 6.74 -1.68 -3.71
CA ASP A 39 7.22 -0.39 -3.21
C ASP A 39 6.80 0.78 -4.14
N GLU A 40 6.92 0.59 -5.46
CA GLU A 40 6.47 1.60 -6.44
C GLU A 40 4.94 1.75 -6.43
N GLY A 41 4.21 0.65 -6.24
CA GLY A 41 2.77 0.65 -6.08
C GLY A 41 2.30 1.45 -4.86
N ASP A 42 2.98 1.30 -3.73
CA ASP A 42 2.69 2.06 -2.50
C ASP A 42 2.94 3.56 -2.69
N VAL A 43 4.04 3.94 -3.34
CA VAL A 43 4.33 5.35 -3.66
C VAL A 43 3.26 5.93 -4.60
N ALA A 44 2.85 5.17 -5.62
CA ALA A 44 1.79 5.60 -6.53
C ALA A 44 0.43 5.76 -5.83
N ALA A 45 0.10 4.84 -4.92
CA ALA A 45 -1.10 4.94 -4.08
C ALA A 45 -1.05 6.18 -3.18
N ALA A 46 0.10 6.46 -2.55
CA ALA A 46 0.28 7.67 -1.75
C ALA A 46 0.16 8.95 -2.58
N GLN A 47 0.68 9.01 -3.82
CA GLN A 47 0.47 10.17 -4.71
C GLN A 47 -1.01 10.43 -5.00
N ALA A 48 -1.77 9.37 -5.30
CA ALA A 48 -3.20 9.49 -5.56
C ALA A 48 -3.97 9.97 -4.32
N GLU A 49 -3.63 9.44 -3.15
CA GLU A 49 -4.23 9.84 -1.88
C GLU A 49 -3.90 11.29 -1.51
N GLN A 50 -2.66 11.74 -1.73
CA GLN A 50 -2.26 13.14 -1.54
C GLN A 50 -3.19 14.11 -2.27
N GLY A 51 -3.53 13.78 -3.53
CA GLY A 51 -4.46 14.58 -4.33
C GLY A 51 -5.87 14.60 -3.76
N THR A 52 -6.32 13.49 -3.17
CA THR A 52 -7.62 13.38 -2.51
C THR A 52 -7.67 14.21 -1.22
N VAL A 53 -6.61 14.17 -0.42
CA VAL A 53 -6.49 15.00 0.79
C VAL A 53 -6.42 16.49 0.41
N ALA A 54 -5.65 16.85 -0.62
CA ALA A 54 -5.58 18.24 -1.10
C ALA A 54 -6.93 18.75 -1.61
N LEU A 55 -7.71 17.89 -2.29
CA LEU A 55 -9.08 18.21 -2.66
C LEU A 55 -9.95 18.44 -1.43
N ALA A 56 -9.87 17.57 -0.42
CA ALA A 56 -10.60 17.73 0.83
C ALA A 56 -10.24 19.06 1.55
N VAL A 57 -8.96 19.46 1.56
CA VAL A 57 -8.53 20.78 2.06
C VAL A 57 -9.22 21.91 1.30
N SER A 58 -9.26 21.85 -0.04
CA SER A 58 -9.91 22.89 -0.85
C SER A 58 -11.43 22.97 -0.59
N VAL A 59 -12.08 21.83 -0.41
CA VAL A 59 -13.51 21.74 -0.08
C VAL A 59 -13.78 22.25 1.33
N TYR A 60 -12.92 21.95 2.29
CA TYR A 60 -13.01 22.49 3.64
C TYR A 60 -12.87 24.01 3.63
N ALA A 61 -11.88 24.54 2.91
CA ALA A 61 -11.68 25.98 2.76
C ALA A 61 -12.90 26.66 2.14
N TYR A 62 -13.52 26.04 1.13
CA TYR A 62 -14.76 26.55 0.55
C TYR A 62 -15.93 26.62 1.54
N GLN A 63 -16.03 25.65 2.47
CA GLN A 63 -17.11 25.60 3.47
C GLN A 63 -16.87 26.53 4.67
N ASN A 64 -15.63 26.93 4.92
CA ASN A 64 -15.23 27.68 6.12
C ASN A 64 -14.67 29.07 5.77
N ASP A 65 -15.23 29.73 4.75
CA ASP A 65 -14.86 31.09 4.33
C ASP A 65 -13.34 31.29 4.09
N GLY A 66 -12.68 30.27 3.52
CA GLY A 66 -11.25 30.25 3.26
C GLY A 66 -10.39 29.72 4.41
N GLY A 67 -10.98 29.28 5.51
CA GLY A 67 -10.27 28.65 6.62
C GLY A 67 -9.64 27.31 6.22
N ILE A 68 -8.35 27.14 6.50
CA ILE A 68 -7.61 25.91 6.23
C ILE A 68 -7.76 24.97 7.45
N PRO A 69 -7.94 23.66 7.25
CA PRO A 69 -8.02 22.72 8.36
C PRO A 69 -6.67 22.61 9.09
N ALA A 70 -6.72 22.48 10.41
CA ALA A 70 -5.51 22.35 11.23
C ALA A 70 -4.73 21.04 10.94
N ASN A 71 -5.44 19.98 10.59
CA ASN A 71 -4.88 18.66 10.33
C ASN A 71 -5.90 17.77 9.62
N VAL A 72 -5.48 16.55 9.27
CA VAL A 72 -6.33 15.55 8.63
C VAL A 72 -7.54 15.18 9.49
N ALA A 73 -7.41 15.16 10.83
CA ALA A 73 -8.53 14.84 11.72
C ALA A 73 -9.67 15.89 11.65
N ALA A 74 -9.35 17.15 11.36
CA ALA A 74 -10.37 18.18 11.11
C ALA A 74 -11.17 17.89 9.83
N LEU A 75 -10.53 17.36 8.79
CA LEU A 75 -11.19 16.94 7.55
C LEU A 75 -12.06 15.70 7.75
N GLU A 76 -11.62 14.75 8.57
CA GLU A 76 -12.42 13.57 8.95
C GLU A 76 -13.66 13.97 9.74
N THR A 77 -13.51 14.88 10.72
CA THR A 77 -14.62 15.42 11.51
C THR A 77 -15.62 16.18 10.63
N ALA A 78 -15.13 16.87 9.60
CA ALA A 78 -15.94 17.54 8.59
C ALA A 78 -16.65 16.57 7.61
N GLY A 79 -16.39 15.25 7.71
CA GLY A 79 -17.03 14.24 6.87
C GLY A 79 -16.59 14.29 5.41
N LEU A 80 -15.38 14.79 5.13
CA LEU A 80 -14.86 14.97 3.77
C LEU A 80 -14.19 13.72 3.20
N PHE A 81 -14.16 12.64 3.97
CA PHE A 81 -13.66 11.33 3.56
C PHE A 81 -14.73 10.25 3.76
N GLN A 82 -14.87 9.35 2.78
CA GLN A 82 -15.70 8.14 2.93
C GLN A 82 -14.97 7.05 3.73
N GLN A 83 -13.64 7.02 3.63
CA GLN A 83 -12.74 6.16 4.38
C GLN A 83 -11.53 6.99 4.77
N PRO A 84 -10.99 6.85 6.00
CA PRO A 84 -9.79 7.57 6.39
C PRO A 84 -8.63 7.26 5.44
N PRO A 85 -7.72 8.22 5.21
CA PRO A 85 -6.53 8.00 4.40
C PRO A 85 -5.68 6.88 5.01
N GLN A 86 -5.07 6.08 4.14
CA GLN A 86 -4.20 4.96 4.52
C GLN A 86 -2.84 5.45 5.03
N TYR A 87 -2.32 6.53 4.43
CA TYR A 87 -1.03 7.12 4.77
C TYR A 87 -1.22 8.39 5.60
N ASP A 88 -0.21 8.71 6.40
CA ASP A 88 -0.27 9.92 7.23
C ASP A 88 0.17 11.15 6.42
N TRP A 89 -0.57 12.24 6.57
CA TRP A 89 -0.37 13.51 5.88
C TRP A 89 -0.31 14.68 6.86
N VAL A 90 0.58 15.62 6.59
CA VAL A 90 0.65 16.91 7.28
C VAL A 90 0.02 17.97 6.39
N ILE A 91 -0.81 18.82 6.99
CA ILE A 91 -1.40 19.97 6.32
C ILE A 91 -0.76 21.22 6.89
N ASP A 92 -0.23 22.06 6.01
CA ASP A 92 0.20 23.40 6.38
C ASP A 92 -1.04 24.27 6.58
N GLU A 93 -1.30 24.68 7.82
CA GLU A 93 -2.48 25.47 8.18
C GLU A 93 -2.50 26.87 7.55
N VAL A 94 -1.37 27.35 7.02
CA VAL A 94 -1.26 28.66 6.38
C VAL A 94 -1.45 28.55 4.88
N THR A 95 -0.85 27.54 4.25
CA THR A 95 -0.85 27.39 2.78
C THR A 95 -1.87 26.38 2.25
N GLY A 96 -2.38 25.50 3.11
CA GLY A 96 -3.18 24.33 2.72
C GLY A 96 -2.39 23.26 1.98
N ALA A 97 -1.06 23.39 1.92
CA ALA A 97 -0.21 22.40 1.28
C ALA A 97 -0.26 21.08 2.05
N VAL A 98 -0.50 19.99 1.31
CA VAL A 98 -0.49 18.64 1.86
C VAL A 98 0.88 18.02 1.60
N THR A 99 1.60 17.72 2.66
CA THR A 99 2.91 17.08 2.61
C THR A 99 2.84 15.72 3.29
N PRO A 100 3.65 14.74 2.87
CA PRO A 100 3.68 13.45 3.55
C PRO A 100 4.18 13.63 4.99
N ALA A 101 3.62 12.85 5.93
CA ALA A 101 4.15 12.79 7.30
C ALA A 101 5.33 11.81 7.37
N ALA A 102 6.25 11.99 8.32
CA ALA A 102 7.40 11.08 8.45
C ALA A 102 7.01 9.68 8.95
N THR A 103 5.83 9.54 9.54
CA THR A 103 5.26 8.27 10.00
C THR A 103 4.33 7.70 8.93
N ASN A 104 4.30 6.36 8.79
CA ASN A 104 3.32 5.65 7.95
C ASN A 104 3.14 6.24 6.53
N ASN A 105 4.25 6.57 5.85
CA ASN A 105 4.21 7.12 4.50
C ASN A 105 5.41 6.63 3.66
N PRO A 106 5.18 6.06 2.46
CA PRO A 106 6.23 5.42 1.67
C PRO A 106 7.32 6.38 1.14
N TYR A 107 7.11 7.70 1.17
CA TYR A 107 8.19 8.64 0.79
C TYR A 107 9.32 8.70 1.82
N TYR A 108 9.04 8.35 3.07
CA TYR A 108 10.01 8.47 4.14
C TYR A 108 10.53 7.10 4.56
N PRO A 109 11.85 6.96 4.67
CA PRO A 109 12.44 5.75 5.17
C PRO A 109 12.20 5.59 6.68
N ILE A 110 12.11 4.35 7.15
CA ILE A 110 11.76 3.97 8.53
C ILE A 110 12.62 4.68 9.60
N TRP A 111 13.90 4.96 9.33
CA TRP A 111 14.79 5.65 10.28
C TRP A 111 14.46 7.13 10.49
N LEU A 112 13.74 7.77 9.56
CA LEU A 112 13.29 9.15 9.72
C LEU A 112 12.03 9.21 10.60
N ALA A 113 11.15 8.20 10.49
CA ALA A 113 9.96 8.07 11.32
C ALA A 113 10.29 7.99 12.82
N SER A 114 11.39 7.32 13.18
CA SER A 114 11.84 7.18 14.57
C SER A 114 12.37 8.46 15.21
N GLN A 115 12.75 9.48 14.42
CA GLN A 115 13.31 10.74 14.92
C GLN A 115 12.24 11.75 15.36
N GLN A 116 10.99 11.56 14.95
CA GLN A 116 9.87 12.46 15.32
C GLN A 116 9.08 11.96 16.54
N GLN A 117 9.49 10.84 17.14
CA GLN A 117 8.78 10.18 18.23
C GLN A 117 9.37 10.47 19.62
N GLU A 118 10.25 11.47 19.72
CA GLU A 118 10.78 11.93 21.01
C GLU A 118 9.93 13.09 21.56
N PRO A 119 9.49 13.02 22.84
CA PRO A 119 8.61 14.01 23.47
C PRO A 119 9.28 15.36 23.77
#